data_AF-A0A5M5C4D0-F1
#
_entry.id   AF-A0A5M5C4D0-F1
#
_cell.length_a   1.000
_cell.length_b   1.000
_cell.length_c   1.000
_cell.angle_alpha   90.00
_cell.angle_beta   90.00
_cell.angle_gamma   90.00
#
_symmetry.space_group_name_H-M   'P 1'
#
loop_
_entity.id
_entity.type
_entity.pdbx_description
1 polymer ?
#
loop_
_entity_poly.entity_id
_entity_poly.type
_entity_poly.pdbx_seq_one_letter_code
_entity_poly.pdbx_strand_id
1 'polypeptide(L)'
;APVLISQKGTVYTVQRINVMLKEIKKKYRLHIGNFSCHSLRKTFGRQVYNMNNDNSELALVKLMELFNHSSVSITKRYLGLRQEELLNTYDCLSF
;
A
#
# COMPACT_ATOMS: atom_id res chain seq x y z
N ALA A 1 15.29 -19.24 7.91
CA ALA A 1 16.54 -18.43 7.92
C ALA A 1 16.21 -16.99 7.51
N PRO A 2 16.92 -15.97 8.03
CA PRO A 2 16.70 -14.59 7.60
C PRO A 2 17.08 -14.41 6.13
N VAL A 3 16.22 -13.77 5.35
CA VAL A 3 16.41 -13.59 3.90
C VAL A 3 17.24 -12.34 3.59
N LEU A 4 17.02 -11.24 4.32
CA LEU A 4 17.68 -9.96 4.10
C LEU A 4 18.84 -9.78 5.09
N ILE A 5 20.04 -10.19 4.67
CA ILE A 5 21.28 -10.09 5.44
C ILE A 5 22.21 -9.06 4.78
N SER A 6 22.82 -8.20 5.58
CA SER A 6 23.82 -7.25 5.13
C SER A 6 25.15 -7.94 4.81
N GLN A 7 26.05 -7.23 4.12
CA GLN A 7 27.42 -7.72 3.90
C GLN A 7 28.20 -7.97 5.20
N LYS A 8 27.76 -7.41 6.33
CA LYS A 8 28.35 -7.62 7.66
C LYS A 8 27.71 -8.80 8.42
N GLY A 9 26.87 -9.61 7.77
CA GLY A 9 26.20 -10.76 8.39
C GLY A 9 25.02 -10.39 9.30
N THR A 10 24.60 -9.12 9.34
CA THR A 10 23.50 -8.66 10.22
C THR A 10 22.19 -8.58 9.46
N VAL A 11 21.07 -8.90 10.12
CA VAL A 11 19.73 -8.74 9.53
C VAL A 11 19.41 -7.27 9.30
N TYR A 12 18.82 -6.94 8.15
CA TYR A 12 18.38 -5.58 7.88
C TYR A 12 17.22 -5.18 8.79
N THR A 13 17.33 -3.99 9.39
CA THR A 13 16.21 -3.37 10.09
C THR A 13 15.27 -2.67 9.11
N VAL A 14 14.00 -2.54 9.49
CA VAL A 14 13.00 -1.79 8.70
C VAL A 14 13.44 -0.35 8.47
N GLN A 15 14.09 0.27 9.46
CA GLN A 15 14.64 1.62 9.37
C GLN A 15 15.70 1.71 8.26
N ARG A 16 16.62 0.74 8.19
CA ARG A 16 17.65 0.74 7.14
C ARG A 16 17.04 0.56 5.76
N ILE A 17 16.03 -0.30 5.62
CA ILE A 17 15.29 -0.45 4.36
C ILE A 17 14.61 0.87 3.97
N ASN A 18 13.95 1.55 4.91
CA ASN A 18 13.33 2.86 4.64
C ASN A 18 14.36 3.94 4.26
N VAL A 19 15.58 3.91 4.81
CA VAL A 19 16.68 4.79 4.36
C VAL A 19 17.05 4.49 2.91
N MET A 20 17.22 3.21 2.55
CA MET A 20 17.52 2.81 1.17
C MET A 20 16.40 3.23 0.19
N LEU A 21 15.13 3.14 0.60
CA LEU A 21 14.00 3.62 -0.22
C LEU A 21 14.08 5.15 -0.44
N LYS A 22 14.46 5.93 0.58
CA LYS A 22 14.66 7.38 0.42
C LYS A 22 15.83 7.71 -0.52
N GLU A 23 16.90 6.93 -0.47
CA GLU A 23 18.03 7.04 -1.41
C GLU A 23 17.57 6.76 -2.86
N ILE A 24 16.77 5.71 -3.07
CA ILE A 24 16.15 5.39 -4.38
C ILE A 24 15.27 6.54 -4.86
N LYS A 25 14.39 7.08 -4.00
CA LYS A 25 13.56 8.24 -4.33
C LYS A 25 14.39 9.41 -4.86
N LYS A 26 15.51 9.74 -4.20
CA LYS A 26 16.42 10.80 -4.62
C LYS A 26 17.12 10.47 -5.95
N LYS A 27 17.66 9.25 -6.07
CA LYS A 27 18.39 8.78 -7.26
C LYS A 27 17.55 8.87 -8.52
N TYR A 28 16.28 8.48 -8.44
CA TYR A 28 15.35 8.47 -9.57
C TYR A 28 14.41 9.68 -9.63
N ARG A 29 14.63 10.71 -8.79
CA ARG A 29 13.85 11.96 -8.74
C ARG A 29 12.33 11.71 -8.66
N LEU A 30 11.91 10.75 -7.83
CA LEU A 30 10.50 10.38 -7.71
C LEU A 30 9.72 11.46 -6.95
N HIS A 31 8.66 11.98 -7.57
CA HIS A 31 7.74 12.96 -6.98
C HIS A 31 6.68 12.30 -6.10
N ILE A 32 7.13 11.55 -5.10
CA ILE A 32 6.27 10.85 -4.14
C ILE A 32 6.52 11.44 -2.76
N GLY A 33 5.51 11.59 -1.91
CA GLY A 33 5.66 12.10 -0.53
C GLY A 33 6.47 11.16 0.38
N ASN A 34 5.82 10.66 1.44
CA ASN A 34 6.42 9.79 2.45
C ASN A 34 6.68 8.36 1.91
N PHE A 35 7.74 8.20 1.11
CA PHE A 35 8.12 6.91 0.52
C PHE A 35 8.78 5.98 1.54
N SER A 36 8.21 4.78 1.69
CA SER A 36 8.57 3.78 2.71
C SER A 36 8.08 2.38 2.33
N CYS A 37 8.39 1.37 3.14
CA CYS A 37 7.82 0.02 2.99
C CYS A 37 6.29 0.02 3.03
N HIS A 38 5.67 0.89 3.83
CA HIS A 38 4.21 1.02 3.86
C HIS A 38 3.67 1.55 2.53
N SER A 39 4.40 2.46 1.85
CA SER A 39 4.01 2.95 0.54
C SER A 39 3.96 1.80 -0.47
N LEU A 40 4.99 0.95 -0.49
CA LEU A 40 5.05 -0.22 -1.37
C LEU A 40 3.89 -1.19 -1.10
N ARG A 41 3.57 -1.44 0.17
CA ARG A 41 2.45 -2.29 0.55
C ARG A 41 1.09 -1.72 0.14
N LYS A 42 0.89 -0.40 0.29
CA LYS A 42 -0.31 0.30 -0.23
C LYS A 42 -0.40 0.18 -1.75
N THR A 43 0.71 0.40 -2.46
CA THR A 43 0.76 0.26 -3.92
C THR A 43 0.37 -1.14 -4.37
N PHE A 44 0.93 -2.18 -3.74
CA PHE A 44 0.56 -3.57 -4.01
C PHE A 44 -0.95 -3.80 -3.82
N GLY A 45 -1.50 -3.44 -2.66
CA GLY A 45 -2.92 -3.65 -2.39
C GLY A 45 -3.83 -2.87 -3.34
N ARG A 46 -3.44 -1.65 -3.70
CA ARG A 46 -4.21 -0.82 -4.64
C ARG A 46 -4.20 -1.39 -6.05
N GLN A 47 -3.05 -1.90 -6.51
CA GLN A 47 -2.96 -2.56 -7.81
C GLN A 47 -3.81 -3.84 -7.86
N VAL A 48 -3.75 -4.67 -6.82
CA VAL A 48 -4.59 -5.87 -6.73
C VAL A 48 -6.08 -5.51 -6.76
N TYR A 49 -6.51 -4.48 -6.02
CA TYR A 49 -7.90 -4.03 -6.05
C TYR A 49 -8.32 -3.58 -7.46
N ASN A 50 -7.54 -2.70 -8.09
CA ASN A 50 -7.85 -2.15 -9.41
C ASN A 50 -7.87 -3.21 -10.53
N MET A 51 -7.04 -4.25 -10.43
CA MET A 51 -7.00 -5.35 -11.41
C MET A 51 -8.21 -6.28 -11.31
N ASN A 52 -8.93 -6.27 -10.19
CA ASN A 52 -10.08 -7.15 -9.94
C ASN A 52 -11.40 -6.36 -10.04
N ASN A 53 -11.59 -5.53 -11.07
CA ASN A 53 -12.76 -4.64 -11.22
C ASN A 53 -14.10 -5.30 -10.87
N ASP A 54 -14.44 -6.44 -11.51
CA ASP A 54 -15.73 -7.12 -11.29
C ASP A 54 -15.83 -7.85 -9.94
N ASN A 55 -14.68 -8.14 -9.31
CA ASN A 55 -14.57 -8.92 -8.07
C ASN A 55 -13.87 -8.13 -6.95
N SER A 56 -14.07 -6.82 -6.96
CA SER A 56 -13.29 -5.88 -6.16
C SER A 56 -13.51 -6.07 -4.65
N GLU A 57 -14.73 -6.42 -4.22
CA GLU A 57 -15.05 -6.76 -2.83
C GLU A 57 -14.39 -8.07 -2.38
N LEU A 58 -14.36 -9.11 -3.22
CA LEU A 58 -13.63 -10.34 -2.91
C LEU A 58 -12.12 -10.09 -2.81
N ALA A 59 -11.57 -9.23 -3.68
CA ALA A 59 -10.18 -8.81 -3.59
C ALA A 59 -9.89 -8.06 -2.28
N LEU A 60 -10.82 -7.24 -1.78
CA LEU A 60 -10.67 -6.57 -0.49
C LEU A 60 -10.64 -7.52 0.70
N VAL A 61 -11.47 -8.58 0.69
CA VAL A 61 -11.43 -9.61 1.74
C VAL A 61 -10.09 -10.33 1.74
N LYS A 62 -9.59 -10.74 0.57
CA LYS A 62 -8.25 -11.37 0.44
C LYS A 62 -7.14 -10.44 0.91
N LEU A 63 -7.20 -9.15 0.54
CA LEU A 63 -6.24 -8.15 0.96
C LEU A 63 -6.29 -7.89 2.46
N MET A 64 -7.48 -7.95 3.08
CA MET A 64 -7.63 -7.85 4.53
C MET A 64 -6.88 -8.97 5.25
N GLU A 65 -7.08 -10.23 4.82
CA GLU A 65 -6.38 -11.39 5.39
C GLU A 65 -4.88 -11.30 5.18
N LEU A 66 -4.45 -11.01 3.94
CA LEU A 66 -3.03 -10.87 3.60
C LEU A 66 -2.35 -9.74 4.38
N PHE A 67 -3.09 -8.67 4.65
CA PHE A 67 -2.61 -7.56 5.45
C PHE A 67 -2.79 -7.75 6.97
N ASN A 68 -3.41 -8.84 7.39
CA ASN A 68 -3.72 -9.10 8.79
C ASN A 68 -4.46 -7.92 9.44
N HIS A 69 -5.42 -7.34 8.71
CA HIS A 69 -6.31 -6.31 9.24
C HIS A 69 -7.54 -6.96 9.86
N SER A 70 -8.05 -6.42 10.96
CA SER A 70 -9.21 -6.98 11.66
C SER A 70 -10.56 -6.73 10.96
N SER A 71 -10.61 -5.88 9.93
CA SER A 71 -11.81 -5.64 9.14
C SER A 71 -11.49 -5.07 7.76
N VAL A 72 -12.41 -5.28 6.81
CA VAL A 72 -12.33 -4.73 5.44
C VAL A 72 -12.29 -3.21 5.45
N SER A 73 -13.00 -2.57 6.39
CA SER A 73 -12.99 -1.11 6.57
C SER A 73 -11.60 -0.53 6.81
N ILE A 74 -10.72 -1.26 7.53
CA ILE A 74 -9.32 -0.85 7.74
C ILE A 74 -8.57 -0.91 6.40
N THR A 75 -8.78 -1.97 5.60
CA THR A 75 -8.19 -2.10 4.27
C THR A 75 -8.67 -1.00 3.32
N LYS A 76 -9.99 -0.69 3.27
CA LYS A 76 -10.53 0.41 2.46
C LYS A 76 -9.89 1.75 2.83
N ARG A 77 -9.75 2.05 4.12
CA ARG A 77 -9.04 3.26 4.59
C ARG A 77 -7.55 3.23 4.23
N TYR A 78 -6.89 2.08 4.41
CA TYR A 78 -5.47 1.90 4.12
C TYR A 78 -5.13 2.16 2.65
N LEU A 79 -6.03 1.77 1.74
CA LEU A 79 -5.92 1.94 0.29
C LEU A 79 -6.47 3.28 -0.23
N GLY A 80 -7.08 4.10 0.63
CA GLY A 80 -7.67 5.40 0.25
C GLY A 80 -9.07 5.34 -0.37
N LEU A 81 -9.64 4.14 -0.52
CA LEU A 81 -10.92 3.91 -1.20
C LEU A 81 -12.09 4.60 -0.50
N ARG A 82 -12.10 4.64 0.84
CA ARG A 82 -13.17 5.28 1.61
C ARG A 82 -13.35 6.76 1.24
N GLN A 83 -12.25 7.47 0.98
CA GLN A 83 -12.32 8.89 0.64
C GLN A 83 -12.90 9.07 -0.77
N GLU A 84 -12.54 8.19 -1.70
CA GLU A 84 -13.04 8.19 -3.08
C GLU A 84 -14.53 7.81 -3.13
N GLU A 85 -14.95 6.78 -2.41
CA GLU A 85 -16.37 6.38 -2.29
C GLU A 85 -17.23 7.54 -1.79
N LEU A 86 -16.76 8.28 -0.76
CA LEU A 86 -17.46 9.45 -0.24
C LEU A 86 -17.53 10.60 -1.26
N LEU A 87 -16.45 10.86 -1.99
CA LEU A 87 -16.40 11.92 -3.00
C LEU A 87 -17.33 11.59 -4.18
N ASN A 88 -17.25 10.37 -4.70
CA ASN A 88 -18.09 9.91 -5.81
C ASN A 88 -19.60 9.98 -5.46
N THR A 89 -19.97 9.85 -4.18
CA THR A 89 -21.37 9.98 -3.74
C THR A 89 -21.91 11.39 -4.00
N TYR A 90 -21.08 12.43 -3.88
CA TYR A 90 -21.48 13.80 -4.24
C TYR A 90 -21.66 13.96 -5.75
N ASP A 91 -20.83 13.29 -6.55
CA ASP A 91 -20.91 13.35 -8.02
C ASP A 91 -22.15 12.64 -8.58
N CYS A 92 -22.78 11.73 -7.81
CA CYS A 92 -24.04 11.09 -8.18
C CYS A 92 -25.24 12.05 -8.17
N LEU A 93 -25.11 13.23 -7.54
CA LEU A 93 -26.13 14.27 -7.56
C LEU A 93 -25.85 15.25 -8.71
N SER A 94 -26.05 14.81 -9.95
CA SER A 94 -26.18 15.72 -11.10
C SER A 94 -27.65 16.12 -11.27
N PHE A 95 -27.91 17.43 -11.20
CA PHE A 95 -29.18 18.05 -11.62
C PHE A 95 -29.04 18.57 -13.05
#